data_AF-A0A960V3G5-F1
#
_entry.id   AF-A0A960V3G5-F1
#
_cell.length_a   1.000
_cell.length_b   1.000
_cell.length_c   1.000
_cell.angle_alpha   90.00
_cell.angle_beta   90.00
_cell.angle_gamma   90.00
#
_symmetry.space_group_name_H-M   'P 1'
#
loop_
_entity.id
_entity.type
_entity.pdbx_description
1 polymer ?
#
loop_
_entity_poly.entity_id
_entity_poly.type
_entity_poly.pdbx_seq_one_letter_code
_entity_poly.pdbx_strand_id
1 'polypeptide(L)'
;MSAELEQKINALYADRDQLQHPEAKEAVRQAMQKLNAGEIRVASQNGPGDWQVNAWVKKAILLYFGIAEMRSYQSGDLSYYDKIDPRLDHAERGVRVVPPAVCRYGAYVEKGAILMPSYVNIGAYVATGTMVDTWATV
;
A
#
# COMPACT_ATOMS: atom_id res chain seq x y z
N MET A 1 -14.72 0.70 14.02
CA MET A 1 -13.26 0.88 13.88
C MET A 1 -12.86 1.51 12.54
N SER A 2 -13.35 1.06 11.37
CA SER A 2 -13.03 1.74 10.09
C SER A 2 -13.58 3.17 10.00
N ALA A 3 -14.78 3.41 10.50
CA ALA A 3 -15.44 4.73 10.44
C ALA A 3 -14.70 5.84 11.23
N GLU A 4 -14.17 5.53 12.42
CA GLU A 4 -13.39 6.49 13.22
C GLU A 4 -12.06 6.84 12.54
N LEU A 5 -11.38 5.84 12.00
CA LEU A 5 -10.13 6.05 11.27
C LEU A 5 -10.36 6.85 9.98
N GLU A 6 -11.44 6.59 9.27
CA GLU A 6 -11.86 7.38 8.11
C GLU A 6 -12.09 8.85 8.47
N GLN A 7 -12.83 9.14 9.53
CA GLN A 7 -13.06 10.51 10.00
C GLN A 7 -11.74 11.21 10.34
N LYS A 8 -10.84 10.53 11.06
CA LYS A 8 -9.52 11.06 11.42
C LYS A 8 -8.67 11.36 10.19
N ILE A 9 -8.61 10.44 9.21
CA ILE A 9 -7.88 10.66 7.96
C ILE A 9 -8.49 11.82 7.15
N ASN A 10 -9.81 11.94 7.10
CA ASN A 10 -10.48 13.05 6.42
C ASN A 10 -10.15 14.40 7.08
N ALA A 11 -10.12 14.47 8.41
CA ALA A 11 -9.72 15.66 9.16
C ALA A 11 -8.25 16.03 8.89
N LEU A 12 -7.32 15.07 9.00
CA LEU A 12 -5.89 15.27 8.71
C LEU A 12 -5.62 15.66 7.25
N TYR A 13 -6.44 15.19 6.32
CA TYR A 13 -6.31 15.58 4.92
C TYR A 13 -6.77 17.01 4.66
N ALA A 14 -7.80 17.47 5.38
CA ALA A 14 -8.30 18.84 5.30
C ALA A 14 -7.35 19.84 5.97
N ASP A 15 -6.68 19.42 7.05
CA ASP A 15 -5.71 20.22 7.79
C ASP A 15 -4.41 19.42 8.03
N ARG A 16 -3.47 19.59 7.10
CA ARG A 16 -2.20 18.84 7.10
C ARG A 16 -1.22 19.35 8.15
N ASP A 17 -1.42 20.52 8.74
CA ASP A 17 -0.54 21.06 9.77
C ASP A 17 -0.59 20.17 11.03
N GLN A 18 -1.70 19.47 11.24
CA GLN A 18 -1.82 18.47 12.30
C GLN A 18 -0.81 17.33 12.19
N LEU A 19 -0.24 17.06 11.00
CA LEU A 19 0.80 16.04 10.83
C LEU A 19 2.11 16.37 11.55
N GLN A 20 2.26 17.56 12.14
CA GLN A 20 3.35 17.86 13.06
C GLN A 20 3.24 17.03 14.36
N HIS A 21 2.03 16.63 14.76
CA HIS A 21 1.80 15.85 15.96
C HIS A 21 2.04 14.34 15.75
N PRO A 22 2.76 13.64 16.65
CA PRO A 22 3.03 12.21 16.52
C PRO A 22 1.78 11.33 16.37
N GLU A 23 0.71 11.65 17.10
CA GLU A 23 -0.57 10.92 17.06
C GLU A 23 -1.32 11.02 15.72
N ALA A 24 -1.08 12.10 14.96
CA ALA A 24 -1.63 12.31 13.64
C ALA A 24 -0.89 11.43 12.62
N LYS A 25 0.45 11.44 12.68
CA LYS A 25 1.28 10.52 11.87
C LYS A 25 0.92 9.07 12.14
N GLU A 26 0.63 8.72 13.38
CA GLU A 26 0.28 7.36 13.76
C GLU A 26 -1.05 6.90 13.15
N ALA A 27 -2.07 7.76 13.09
CA ALA A 27 -3.31 7.42 12.39
C ALA A 27 -3.10 7.14 10.90
N VAL A 28 -2.23 7.90 10.24
CA VAL A 28 -1.85 7.66 8.85
C VAL A 28 -1.14 6.31 8.71
N ARG A 29 -0.19 5.99 9.61
CA ARG A 29 0.50 4.69 9.61
C ARG A 29 -0.45 3.53 9.84
N GLN A 30 -1.41 3.66 10.77
CA GLN A 30 -2.44 2.64 11.01
C GLN A 30 -3.31 2.40 9.77
N ALA A 31 -3.73 3.46 9.07
CA ALA A 31 -4.45 3.31 7.80
C ALA A 31 -3.62 2.56 6.76
N MET A 32 -2.33 2.90 6.64
CA MET A 32 -1.42 2.21 5.72
C MET A 32 -1.15 0.76 6.10
N GLN A 33 -1.06 0.43 7.39
CA GLN A 33 -0.95 -0.94 7.87
C GLN A 33 -2.17 -1.78 7.47
N LYS A 34 -3.38 -1.24 7.67
CA LYS A 34 -4.63 -1.89 7.26
C LYS A 34 -4.71 -2.09 5.75
N LEU A 35 -4.28 -1.10 4.96
CA LEU A 35 -4.21 -1.21 3.51
C LEU A 35 -3.21 -2.29 3.07
N ASN A 36 -2.02 -2.30 3.67
CA ASN A 36 -0.97 -3.30 3.42
C ASN A 36 -1.41 -4.73 3.81
N ALA A 37 -2.25 -4.85 4.83
CA ALA A 37 -2.85 -6.10 5.29
C ALA A 37 -4.09 -6.51 4.48
N GLY A 38 -4.60 -5.66 3.58
CA GLY A 38 -5.80 -5.93 2.78
C GLY A 38 -7.11 -5.82 3.55
N GLU A 39 -7.08 -5.32 4.79
CA GLU A 39 -8.26 -5.08 5.63
C GLU A 39 -9.12 -3.91 5.11
N ILE A 40 -8.49 -2.97 4.44
CA ILE A 40 -9.13 -1.90 3.67
C ILE A 40 -8.56 -1.90 2.26
N ARG A 41 -9.35 -1.42 1.30
CA ARG A 41 -8.97 -1.37 -0.13
C ARG A 41 -9.45 -0.07 -0.77
N VAL A 42 -8.74 0.40 -1.78
CA VAL A 42 -9.03 1.68 -2.45
C VAL A 42 -10.40 1.70 -3.13
N ALA A 43 -10.84 0.56 -3.66
CA ALA A 43 -12.18 0.39 -4.21
C ALA A 43 -12.69 -1.02 -3.92
N SER A 44 -13.98 -1.15 -3.63
CA SER A 44 -14.68 -2.42 -3.37
C SER A 44 -15.93 -2.53 -4.23
N GLN A 45 -16.39 -3.76 -4.47
CA GLN A 45 -17.66 -3.99 -5.17
C GLN A 45 -18.82 -4.11 -4.18
N ASN A 46 -19.90 -3.39 -4.43
CA ASN A 46 -21.18 -3.56 -3.72
C ASN A 46 -22.12 -4.56 -4.43
N GLY A 47 -21.75 -4.95 -5.65
CA GLY A 47 -22.42 -5.93 -6.49
C GLY A 47 -21.65 -6.13 -7.80
N PRO A 48 -22.07 -7.06 -8.67
CA PRO A 48 -21.39 -7.30 -9.95
C PRO A 48 -21.29 -6.01 -10.78
N GLY A 49 -20.05 -5.55 -11.01
CA GLY A 49 -19.77 -4.34 -11.79
C GLY A 49 -19.95 -3.01 -11.03
N ASP A 50 -20.57 -3.00 -9.86
CA ASP A 50 -20.77 -1.80 -9.05
C ASP A 50 -19.55 -1.55 -8.14
N TRP A 51 -18.56 -0.85 -8.70
CA TRP A 51 -17.35 -0.46 -7.99
C TRP A 51 -17.51 0.89 -7.29
N GLN A 52 -17.32 0.88 -5.98
CA GLN A 52 -17.27 2.09 -5.17
C GLN A 52 -15.83 2.38 -4.71
N VAL A 53 -15.42 3.65 -4.82
CA VAL A 53 -14.10 4.11 -4.36
C VAL A 53 -14.18 4.56 -2.90
N ASN A 54 -13.31 3.99 -2.06
CA ASN A 54 -13.07 4.43 -0.69
C ASN A 54 -12.10 5.62 -0.70
N ALA A 55 -12.61 6.81 -0.96
CA ALA A 55 -11.78 8.01 -1.21
C ALA A 55 -10.84 8.36 -0.05
N TRP A 56 -11.23 8.10 1.20
CA TRP A 56 -10.39 8.35 2.37
C TRP A 56 -9.12 7.49 2.38
N VAL A 57 -9.14 6.29 1.78
CA VAL A 57 -7.95 5.43 1.67
C VAL A 57 -6.92 6.08 0.74
N LYS A 58 -7.37 6.72 -0.36
CA LYS A 58 -6.48 7.51 -1.22
C LYS A 58 -5.88 8.70 -0.47
N LYS A 59 -6.68 9.38 0.37
CA LYS A 59 -6.19 10.45 1.25
C LYS A 59 -5.13 9.94 2.21
N ALA A 60 -5.30 8.76 2.81
CA ALA A 60 -4.29 8.13 3.67
C ALA A 60 -2.97 7.89 2.92
N ILE A 61 -3.01 7.38 1.69
CA ILE A 61 -1.81 7.19 0.84
C ILE A 61 -1.10 8.53 0.59
N LEU A 62 -1.84 9.57 0.23
CA LEU A 62 -1.27 10.91 -0.01
C LEU A 62 -0.66 11.53 1.26
N LEU A 63 -1.31 11.35 2.42
CA LEU A 63 -0.76 11.78 3.71
C LEU A 63 0.50 10.98 4.07
N TYR A 64 0.51 9.68 3.77
CA TYR A 64 1.66 8.82 4.01
C TYR A 64 2.88 9.30 3.22
N PHE A 65 2.70 9.69 1.96
CA PHE A 65 3.77 10.33 1.18
C PHE A 65 4.29 11.62 1.82
N GLY A 66 3.45 12.37 2.54
CA GLY A 66 3.85 13.59 3.24
C GLY A 66 4.67 13.33 4.50
N ILE A 67 4.45 12.21 5.18
CA ILE A 67 5.14 11.87 6.44
C ILE A 67 6.29 10.87 6.26
N ALA A 68 6.38 10.20 5.10
CA ALA A 68 7.45 9.28 4.77
C ALA A 68 8.72 10.06 4.39
N GLU A 69 9.86 9.59 4.90
CA GLU A 69 11.16 10.22 4.72
C GLU A 69 11.91 9.55 3.58
N MET A 70 12.65 10.34 2.79
CA MET A 70 13.52 9.81 1.74
C MET A 70 14.70 9.07 2.34
N ARG A 71 15.05 7.93 1.74
CA ARG A 71 16.14 7.05 2.17
C ARG A 71 16.84 6.48 0.95
N SER A 72 18.12 6.17 1.11
CA SER A 72 18.86 5.44 0.09
C SER A 72 18.68 3.94 0.28
N TYR A 73 18.40 3.23 -0.81
CA TYR A 73 18.39 1.76 -0.88
C TYR A 73 19.49 1.31 -1.82
N GLN A 74 20.08 0.15 -1.54
CA GLN A 74 21.16 -0.40 -2.35
C GLN A 74 20.86 -1.85 -2.73
N SER A 75 21.14 -2.21 -3.98
CA SER A 75 21.07 -3.59 -4.49
C SER A 75 22.27 -3.82 -5.41
N GLY A 76 23.32 -4.44 -4.86
CA GLY A 76 24.63 -4.52 -5.54
C GLY A 76 25.18 -3.12 -5.86
N ASP A 77 25.52 -2.90 -7.12
CA ASP A 77 26.04 -1.62 -7.62
C ASP A 77 24.95 -0.56 -7.88
N LEU A 78 23.67 -0.94 -7.77
CA LEU A 78 22.54 -0.03 -7.98
C LEU A 78 22.17 0.70 -6.68
N SER A 79 22.01 2.02 -6.78
CA SER A 79 21.53 2.88 -5.70
C SER A 79 20.19 3.51 -6.09
N TYR A 80 19.27 3.53 -5.14
CA TYR A 80 17.93 4.11 -5.28
C TYR A 80 17.70 5.11 -4.16
N TYR A 81 16.90 6.14 -4.43
CA TYR A 81 16.51 7.14 -3.44
C TYR A 81 14.99 7.29 -3.47
N ASP A 82 14.31 6.71 -2.49
CA ASP A 82 12.85 6.65 -2.40
C ASP A 82 12.41 6.76 -0.94
N LYS A 83 11.11 6.88 -0.69
CA LYS A 83 10.51 6.94 0.65
C LYS A 83 9.51 5.84 0.94
N ILE A 84 9.28 4.95 -0.02
CA ILE A 84 8.32 3.84 0.12
C ILE A 84 9.09 2.53 0.14
N ASP A 85 9.08 1.88 1.30
CA ASP A 85 9.77 0.62 1.50
C ASP A 85 9.19 -0.47 0.57
N PRO A 86 10.03 -1.31 -0.06
CA PRO A 86 9.57 -2.54 -0.67
C PRO A 86 9.07 -3.50 0.42
N ARG A 87 8.13 -4.37 0.06
CA ARG A 87 7.70 -5.45 0.95
C ARG A 87 8.80 -6.50 1.08
N LEU A 88 8.95 -7.02 2.30
CA LEU A 88 9.91 -8.08 2.63
C LEU A 88 9.24 -9.32 3.22
N ASP A 89 7.97 -9.19 3.62
CA ASP A 89 7.17 -10.19 4.36
C ASP A 89 6.44 -11.19 3.43
N HIS A 90 7.06 -11.53 2.29
CA HIS A 90 6.41 -12.34 1.27
C HIS A 90 6.24 -13.81 1.68
N ALA A 91 7.23 -14.36 2.39
CA ALA A 91 7.24 -15.74 2.84
C ALA A 91 6.16 -15.99 3.89
N GLU A 92 6.04 -15.12 4.91
CA GLU A 92 5.01 -15.23 5.95
C GLU A 92 3.60 -15.13 5.36
N ARG A 93 3.45 -14.42 4.23
CA ARG A 93 2.16 -14.22 3.56
C ARG A 93 1.84 -15.29 2.50
N GLY A 94 2.76 -16.22 2.24
CA GLY A 94 2.58 -17.27 1.24
C GLY A 94 2.40 -16.74 -0.19
N VAL A 95 3.14 -15.67 -0.52
CA VAL A 95 3.19 -15.07 -1.86
C VAL A 95 4.48 -15.47 -2.54
N ARG A 96 4.40 -16.00 -3.76
CA ARG A 96 5.59 -16.32 -4.55
C ARG A 96 6.06 -15.09 -5.30
N VAL A 97 7.28 -14.64 -5.01
CA VAL A 97 7.92 -13.49 -5.66
C VAL A 97 9.14 -13.98 -6.42
N VAL A 98 9.07 -13.92 -7.75
CA VAL A 98 10.16 -14.37 -8.64
C VAL A 98 11.09 -13.18 -8.88
N PRO A 99 12.41 -13.30 -8.63
CA PRO A 99 13.34 -12.20 -8.85
C PRO A 99 13.34 -11.73 -10.31
N PRO A 100 13.38 -10.41 -10.60
CA PRO A 100 13.45 -9.27 -9.67
C PRO A 100 12.10 -8.57 -9.40
N ALA A 101 11.00 -9.30 -9.17
CA ALA A 101 9.70 -8.67 -8.87
C ALA A 101 9.74 -7.77 -7.62
N VAL A 102 9.04 -6.64 -7.68
CA VAL A 102 8.97 -5.65 -6.59
C VAL A 102 7.52 -5.32 -6.26
N CYS A 103 7.21 -5.25 -4.96
CA CYS A 103 5.91 -4.84 -4.44
C CYS A 103 6.13 -3.79 -3.34
N ARG A 104 5.46 -2.63 -3.44
CA ARG A 104 5.60 -1.56 -2.44
C ARG A 104 4.77 -1.82 -1.19
N TYR A 105 5.24 -1.34 -0.04
CA TYR A 105 4.43 -1.26 1.17
C TYR A 105 3.13 -0.49 0.89
N GLY A 106 2.02 -1.02 1.41
CA GLY A 106 0.67 -0.50 1.13
C GLY A 106 0.02 -1.07 -0.14
N ALA A 107 0.65 -2.01 -0.83
CA ALA A 107 -0.02 -2.91 -1.77
C ALA A 107 -0.37 -4.23 -1.06
N TYR A 108 -1.56 -4.77 -1.31
CA TYR A 108 -1.96 -6.08 -0.81
C TYR A 108 -1.84 -7.13 -1.90
N VAL A 109 -1.16 -8.24 -1.59
CA VAL A 109 -1.07 -9.42 -2.45
C VAL A 109 -1.51 -10.63 -1.65
N GLU A 110 -2.61 -11.26 -2.03
CA GLU A 110 -3.21 -12.35 -1.28
C GLU A 110 -2.40 -13.66 -1.43
N LYS A 111 -2.53 -14.56 -0.43
CA LYS A 111 -1.87 -15.86 -0.44
C LYS A 111 -2.19 -16.63 -1.72
N GLY A 112 -1.17 -17.24 -2.32
CA GLY A 112 -1.29 -18.04 -3.55
C GLY A 112 -1.16 -17.25 -4.86
N ALA A 113 -1.07 -15.92 -4.82
CA ALA A 113 -0.68 -15.14 -6.00
C ALA A 113 0.81 -15.32 -6.34
N ILE A 114 1.14 -15.17 -7.62
CA ILE A 114 2.51 -15.27 -8.14
C ILE A 114 2.88 -13.97 -8.83
N LEU A 115 4.01 -13.38 -8.41
CA LEU A 115 4.62 -12.23 -9.05
C LEU A 115 5.84 -12.71 -9.84
N MET A 116 5.72 -12.77 -11.16
CA MET A 116 6.86 -12.86 -12.09
C MET A 116 7.63 -11.53 -12.07
N PRO A 117 8.79 -11.35 -12.74
CA PRO A 117 9.49 -10.07 -12.80
C PRO A 117 8.58 -8.88 -13.14
N SER A 118 8.04 -8.20 -12.14
CA SER A 118 6.91 -7.26 -12.29
C SER A 118 6.97 -6.17 -11.22
N TYR A 119 6.09 -5.18 -11.34
CA TYR A 119 5.95 -4.12 -10.35
C TYR A 119 4.52 -4.00 -9.83
N VAL A 120 4.33 -4.00 -8.52
CA VAL A 120 3.03 -3.76 -7.86
C VAL A 120 3.13 -2.51 -6.99
N ASN A 121 2.35 -1.49 -7.34
CA ASN A 121 2.42 -0.19 -6.70
C ASN A 121 1.47 -0.08 -5.48
N ILE A 122 1.75 0.90 -4.62
CA ILE A 122 0.96 1.21 -3.42
C ILE A 122 -0.53 1.40 -3.74
N GLY A 123 -1.40 0.82 -2.91
CA GLY A 123 -2.85 0.85 -3.08
C GLY A 123 -3.43 -0.26 -3.94
N ALA A 124 -2.60 -1.05 -4.62
CA ALA A 124 -3.04 -2.22 -5.37
C ALA A 124 -3.60 -3.33 -4.47
N TYR A 125 -4.50 -4.13 -5.02
CA TYR A 125 -5.06 -5.33 -4.40
C TYR A 125 -5.02 -6.48 -5.40
N VAL A 126 -4.11 -7.42 -5.20
CA VAL A 126 -3.92 -8.62 -6.03
C VAL A 126 -4.52 -9.82 -5.29
N ALA A 127 -5.63 -10.35 -5.80
CA ALA A 127 -6.38 -11.43 -5.16
C ALA A 127 -5.74 -12.82 -5.38
N THR A 128 -6.18 -13.80 -4.60
CA THR A 128 -5.66 -15.16 -4.63
C THR A 128 -5.72 -15.79 -6.03
N GLY A 129 -4.74 -16.62 -6.35
CA GLY A 129 -4.65 -17.31 -7.65
C GLY A 129 -4.26 -16.42 -8.84
N THR A 130 -4.08 -15.10 -8.63
CA THR A 130 -3.64 -14.18 -9.71
C THR A 130 -2.19 -14.45 -10.09
N MET A 131 -1.92 -14.46 -11.40
CA MET A 131 -0.58 -14.44 -11.97
C MET A 131 -0.28 -13.04 -12.52
N VAL A 132 0.67 -12.35 -11.91
CA VAL A 132 1.23 -11.11 -12.45
C VAL A 132 2.45 -11.49 -13.28
N ASP A 133 2.30 -11.45 -14.60
CA ASP A 133 3.30 -12.01 -15.52
C ASP A 133 4.48 -11.04 -15.76
N THR A 134 5.47 -11.54 -16.48
CA THR A 134 6.77 -10.89 -16.71
C THR A 134 6.58 -9.52 -17.36
N TRP A 135 7.16 -8.51 -16.73
CA TRP A 135 7.11 -7.08 -17.04
C TRP A 135 5.73 -6.42 -16.92
N ALA A 136 4.76 -7.09 -16.30
CA ALA A 136 3.50 -6.47 -15.95
C ALA A 136 3.69 -5.40 -14.86
N THR A 137 2.77 -4.44 -14.83
CA THR A 137 2.69 -3.40 -13.80
C THR A 137 1.25 -3.31 -13.30
N VAL A 138 1.08 -3.32 -11.98
CA VAL A 138 -0.21 -3.24 -11.28
C VAL A 138 -0.26 -1.98 -10.43
#